data_AF-A0AAW0XVQ6-F1
#
_entry.id   AF-A0AAW0XVQ6-F1
#
_cell.length_a   1.000
_cell.length_b   1.000
_cell.length_c   1.000
_cell.angle_alpha   90.00
_cell.angle_beta   90.00
_cell.angle_gamma   90.00
#
_symmetry.space_group_name_H-M   'P 1'
#
loop_
_entity.id
_entity.type
_entity.pdbx_description
1 polymer ?
#
loop_
_entity_poly.entity_id
_entity_poly.type
_entity_poly.pdbx_seq_one_letter_code
_entity_poly.pdbx_strand_id
1 'polypeptide(L)'
;IGSSGSRMIGSSGSRMIGHSGSRMIDPGGSRMIGPNGSRMFGPSGSRMIGPSGSRMIDPSGCRMIGHSGSRMIGHSGSRMIGHSGCRMIGHSGCRMIGPSGSRMIDLGGSRMIGPNGSRMFGPSGSRMIGPSGCIMIGHSGSRMVGHSGSRMVGPSGCIMIGPSGSRMIGHSGSRMSGTRIILVIVIFVMTGT
;
A
#
# COMPACT_ATOMS: atom_id res chain seq x y z
N ILE A 1 -23.34 -14.52 -28.46
CA ILE A 1 -23.77 -13.66 -27.32
C ILE A 1 -22.91 -14.08 -26.13
N GLY A 2 -21.89 -13.28 -25.79
CA GLY A 2 -20.74 -13.71 -25.00
C GLY A 2 -21.02 -13.88 -23.50
N SER A 3 -20.86 -15.10 -23.00
CA SER A 3 -20.97 -15.48 -21.60
C SER A 3 -19.81 -14.85 -20.80
N SER A 4 -20.02 -13.72 -20.12
CA SER A 4 -18.94 -13.07 -19.37
C SER A 4 -19.44 -12.38 -18.10
N GLY A 5 -19.53 -13.17 -17.03
CA GLY A 5 -19.67 -12.68 -15.66
C GLY A 5 -20.40 -13.65 -14.75
N SER A 6 -19.67 -14.49 -14.01
CA SER A 6 -20.24 -15.29 -12.92
C SER A 6 -20.41 -14.44 -11.66
N ARG A 7 -21.63 -14.37 -11.12
CA ARG A 7 -21.93 -13.77 -9.82
C ARG A 7 -22.23 -14.88 -8.82
N MET A 8 -21.51 -14.92 -7.70
CA MET A 8 -21.81 -15.80 -6.57
C MET A 8 -22.12 -14.95 -5.36
N ILE A 9 -23.17 -15.33 -4.66
CA ILE A 9 -23.41 -14.93 -3.28
C ILE A 9 -23.15 -16.18 -2.46
N GLY A 10 -22.05 -16.14 -1.73
CA GLY A 10 -21.57 -17.25 -0.92
C GLY A 10 -22.14 -17.25 0.48
N SER A 11 -21.88 -18.34 1.19
CA SER A 11 -21.96 -18.44 2.66
C SER A 11 -20.53 -18.58 3.23
N SER A 12 -20.36 -18.57 4.55
CA SER A 12 -19.02 -18.69 5.16
C SER A 12 -18.19 -19.83 4.55
N GLY A 13 -17.01 -19.51 4.01
CA GLY A 13 -16.09 -20.48 3.42
C GLY A 13 -16.14 -20.65 1.89
N SER A 14 -16.86 -19.80 1.14
CA SER A 14 -17.06 -20.02 -0.30
C SER A 14 -15.78 -19.95 -1.11
N ARG A 15 -15.77 -20.74 -2.19
CA ARG A 15 -14.68 -20.77 -3.18
C ARG A 15 -15.25 -20.58 -4.57
N MET A 16 -14.65 -19.69 -5.34
CA MET A 16 -14.98 -19.51 -6.76
C MET A 16 -13.72 -19.54 -7.60
N ILE A 17 -13.81 -20.26 -8.71
CA ILE A 17 -12.98 -20.06 -9.88
C ILE A 17 -13.88 -19.37 -10.91
N GLY A 18 -13.60 -18.12 -11.21
CA GLY A 18 -14.49 -17.26 -11.99
C GLY A 18 -14.13 -17.20 -13.48
N HIS A 19 -15.02 -16.61 -14.28
CA HIS A 19 -14.72 -16.08 -15.62
C HIS A 19 -14.48 -14.55 -15.60
N SER A 20 -14.04 -13.95 -16.71
CA SER A 20 -13.81 -12.50 -16.80
C SER A 20 -14.99 -11.70 -16.23
N GLY A 21 -14.71 -10.73 -15.37
CA GLY A 21 -15.73 -9.91 -14.70
C GLY A 21 -16.47 -10.59 -13.54
N SER A 22 -15.96 -11.70 -13.00
CA SER A 22 -16.58 -12.40 -11.88
C SER A 22 -16.76 -11.55 -10.63
N ARG A 23 -17.86 -11.78 -9.91
CA ARG A 23 -18.19 -11.09 -8.65
C ARG A 23 -18.57 -12.09 -7.57
N MET A 24 -17.91 -12.02 -6.43
CA MET A 24 -18.28 -12.76 -5.23
C MET A 24 -18.60 -11.79 -4.10
N ILE A 25 -19.71 -12.06 -3.43
CA ILE A 25 -20.08 -11.45 -2.17
C ILE A 25 -20.20 -12.59 -1.17
N ASP A 26 -19.46 -12.53 -0.07
CA ASP A 26 -19.50 -13.57 0.97
C ASP A 26 -19.56 -12.92 2.35
N PRO A 27 -20.52 -13.30 3.22
CA PRO A 27 -20.62 -12.79 4.58
C PRO A 27 -19.58 -13.41 5.54
N GLY A 28 -18.77 -14.38 5.11
CA GLY A 28 -17.65 -14.94 5.85
C GLY A 28 -16.36 -14.98 5.03
N GLY A 29 -15.42 -15.83 5.47
CA GLY A 29 -14.13 -16.00 4.80
C GLY A 29 -14.30 -16.61 3.42
N SER A 30 -13.79 -15.95 2.38
CA SER A 30 -13.97 -16.38 1.00
C SER A 30 -12.66 -16.48 0.22
N ARG A 31 -12.65 -17.31 -0.83
CA ARG A 31 -11.52 -17.44 -1.75
C ARG A 31 -11.96 -17.35 -3.20
N MET A 32 -11.36 -16.42 -3.94
CA MET A 32 -11.57 -16.29 -5.37
C MET A 32 -10.26 -16.45 -6.13
N ILE A 33 -10.30 -17.29 -7.17
CA ILE A 33 -9.36 -17.21 -8.29
C ILE A 33 -10.17 -16.64 -9.46
N GLY A 34 -9.94 -15.37 -9.75
CA GLY A 34 -10.72 -14.64 -10.76
C GLY A 34 -9.85 -14.29 -11.97
N PRO A 35 -10.38 -14.26 -13.20
CA PRO A 35 -9.70 -13.69 -14.36
C PRO A 35 -9.79 -12.15 -14.33
N ASN A 36 -9.44 -11.49 -15.44
CA ASN A 36 -9.43 -10.03 -15.53
C ASN A 36 -10.74 -9.40 -15.01
N GLY A 37 -10.60 -8.35 -14.20
CA GLY A 37 -11.71 -7.57 -13.68
C GLY A 37 -12.53 -8.23 -12.57
N SER A 38 -12.01 -9.28 -11.94
CA SER A 38 -12.65 -9.95 -10.81
C SER A 38 -12.85 -9.02 -9.60
N ARG A 39 -13.96 -9.20 -8.89
CA ARG A 39 -14.29 -8.40 -7.70
C ARG A 39 -14.78 -9.27 -6.56
N MET A 40 -14.22 -9.06 -5.38
CA MET A 40 -14.60 -9.77 -4.17
C MET A 40 -14.91 -8.79 -3.04
N PHE A 41 -16.03 -9.03 -2.39
CA PHE A 41 -16.53 -8.24 -1.27
C PHE A 41 -16.89 -9.19 -0.12
N GLY A 42 -16.41 -8.89 1.08
CA GLY A 42 -16.76 -9.63 2.28
C GLY A 42 -16.36 -8.88 3.56
N PRO A 43 -16.86 -9.29 4.74
CA PRO A 43 -16.58 -8.60 5.99
C PRO A 43 -15.27 -9.09 6.66
N SER A 44 -14.79 -10.29 6.32
CA SER A 44 -13.55 -10.84 6.86
C SER A 44 -12.94 -11.97 6.03
N GLY A 45 -11.62 -12.15 6.15
CA GLY A 45 -10.93 -13.40 5.80
C GLY A 45 -10.79 -13.68 4.30
N SER A 46 -11.05 -12.68 3.46
CA SER A 46 -10.99 -12.75 2.00
C SER A 46 -9.60 -13.06 1.44
N ARG A 47 -9.51 -13.99 0.48
CA ARG A 47 -8.30 -14.22 -0.33
C ARG A 47 -8.62 -14.21 -1.82
N MET A 48 -7.96 -13.35 -2.57
CA MET A 48 -8.15 -13.29 -4.02
C MET A 48 -6.81 -13.41 -4.74
N ILE A 49 -6.81 -14.24 -5.76
CA ILE A 49 -5.78 -14.25 -6.79
C ILE A 49 -6.46 -13.79 -8.06
N GLY A 50 -5.97 -12.71 -8.65
CA GLY A 50 -6.52 -12.22 -9.89
C GLY A 50 -5.50 -11.47 -10.75
N PRO A 51 -5.64 -11.53 -12.09
CA PRO A 51 -4.79 -10.79 -12.99
C PRO A 51 -5.25 -9.31 -13.04
N SER A 52 -5.26 -8.69 -14.21
CA SER A 52 -5.45 -7.24 -14.33
C SER A 52 -6.82 -6.77 -13.84
N GLY A 53 -6.84 -5.63 -13.15
CA GLY A 53 -8.07 -4.94 -12.74
C GLY A 53 -8.84 -5.56 -11.57
N SER A 54 -8.24 -6.53 -10.87
CA SER A 54 -8.81 -7.20 -9.70
C SER A 54 -9.12 -6.21 -8.56
N ARG A 55 -10.29 -6.36 -7.91
CA ARG A 55 -10.70 -5.50 -6.79
C ARG A 55 -11.14 -6.32 -5.58
N MET A 56 -10.57 -6.01 -4.42
CA MET A 56 -10.99 -6.58 -3.13
C MET A 56 -11.40 -5.46 -2.19
N ILE A 57 -12.55 -5.61 -1.55
CA ILE A 57 -12.94 -4.79 -0.41
C ILE A 57 -13.29 -5.71 0.73
N ASP A 58 -12.49 -5.65 1.80
CA ASP A 58 -12.76 -6.42 3.01
C ASP A 58 -12.19 -5.70 4.24
N PRO A 59 -13.02 -5.38 5.26
CA PRO A 59 -12.59 -4.76 6.50
C PRO A 59 -11.48 -5.52 7.23
N SER A 60 -11.42 -6.85 7.21
CA SER A 60 -10.51 -7.57 8.10
C SER A 60 -9.79 -8.77 7.47
N GLY A 61 -8.47 -8.83 7.66
CA GLY A 61 -7.69 -10.04 7.39
C GLY A 61 -7.60 -10.45 5.92
N CYS A 62 -7.59 -9.48 5.00
CA CYS A 62 -7.69 -9.74 3.58
C CYS A 62 -6.31 -9.89 2.89
N ARG A 63 -6.24 -10.78 1.89
CA ARG A 63 -5.02 -11.05 1.11
C ARG A 63 -5.32 -11.04 -0.39
N MET A 64 -4.61 -10.22 -1.14
CA MET A 64 -4.72 -10.19 -2.61
C MET A 64 -3.36 -10.40 -3.25
N ILE A 65 -3.30 -11.30 -4.20
CA ILE A 65 -2.23 -11.39 -5.18
C ILE A 65 -2.83 -10.87 -6.50
N GLY A 66 -2.35 -9.71 -6.93
CA GLY A 66 -2.89 -8.97 -8.06
C GLY A 66 -1.80 -8.63 -9.08
N HIS A 67 -2.11 -8.66 -10.37
CA HIS A 67 -1.18 -8.19 -11.40
C HIS A 67 -1.29 -6.67 -11.65
N SER A 68 -1.79 -6.27 -12.81
CA SER A 68 -1.79 -4.88 -13.25
C SER A 68 -3.04 -4.14 -12.78
N GLY A 69 -2.89 -2.99 -12.13
CA GLY A 69 -4.00 -2.12 -11.74
C GLY A 69 -4.91 -2.69 -10.64
N SER A 70 -4.45 -3.69 -9.90
CA SER A 70 -5.20 -4.31 -8.81
C SER A 70 -5.43 -3.33 -7.65
N ARG A 71 -6.61 -3.38 -7.02
CA ARG A 71 -7.00 -2.49 -5.93
C ARG A 71 -7.50 -3.27 -4.72
N MET A 72 -7.01 -2.93 -3.53
CA MET A 72 -7.51 -3.46 -2.26
C MET A 72 -7.89 -2.31 -1.36
N ILE A 73 -9.04 -2.44 -0.72
CA ILE A 73 -9.43 -1.65 0.43
C ILE A 73 -9.62 -2.62 1.59
N GLY A 74 -8.90 -2.44 2.69
CA GLY A 74 -9.17 -3.23 3.89
C GLY A 74 -8.58 -2.62 5.16
N HIS A 75 -9.29 -2.73 6.28
CA HIS A 75 -8.87 -2.06 7.52
C HIS A 75 -7.64 -2.72 8.14
N SER A 76 -7.78 -3.93 8.69
CA SER A 76 -6.78 -4.49 9.62
C SER A 76 -6.08 -5.72 9.05
N GLY A 77 -4.74 -5.67 9.02
CA GLY A 77 -3.90 -6.81 8.65
C GLY A 77 -3.90 -7.15 7.15
N SER A 78 -4.38 -6.23 6.32
CA SER A 78 -4.46 -6.34 4.86
C SER A 78 -3.10 -6.58 4.22
N ARG A 79 -3.01 -7.53 3.28
CA ARG A 79 -1.78 -7.82 2.54
C ARG A 79 -2.00 -7.86 1.04
N MET A 80 -1.23 -7.08 0.29
CA MET A 80 -1.23 -7.10 -1.17
C MET A 80 0.15 -7.46 -1.69
N ILE A 81 0.17 -8.39 -2.64
CA ILE A 81 1.31 -8.64 -3.51
C ILE A 81 0.89 -8.24 -4.93
N GLY A 82 1.62 -7.32 -5.54
CA GLY A 82 1.31 -6.68 -6.81
C GLY A 82 2.27 -7.04 -7.95
N HIS A 83 1.91 -6.74 -9.21
CA HIS A 83 2.82 -6.80 -10.36
C HIS A 83 2.92 -5.52 -11.23
N SER A 84 1.95 -4.59 -11.17
CA SER A 84 2.15 -3.20 -11.62
C SER A 84 0.98 -2.30 -11.20
N GLY A 85 1.26 -1.03 -10.86
CA GLY A 85 0.21 -0.01 -10.65
C GLY A 85 -0.82 -0.36 -9.56
N CYS A 86 -0.44 -1.17 -8.58
CA CYS A 86 -1.34 -1.66 -7.55
C CYS A 86 -1.62 -0.58 -6.50
N ARG A 87 -2.84 -0.56 -5.96
CA ARG A 87 -3.27 0.43 -4.96
C ARG A 87 -3.87 -0.27 -3.74
N MET A 88 -3.34 0.04 -2.55
CA MET A 88 -3.94 -0.37 -1.28
C MET A 88 -4.38 0.86 -0.50
N ILE A 89 -5.58 0.79 0.05
CA ILE A 89 -6.01 1.68 1.11
C ILE A 89 -6.26 0.78 2.33
N GLY A 90 -5.70 1.13 3.47
CA GLY A 90 -6.02 0.44 4.70
C GLY A 90 -5.93 1.28 5.95
N HIS A 91 -6.22 0.65 7.09
CA HIS A 91 -6.38 1.36 8.35
C HIS A 91 -5.31 0.98 9.39
N SER A 92 -4.92 -0.29 9.48
CA SER A 92 -3.88 -0.71 10.40
C SER A 92 -3.12 -1.98 9.99
N GLY A 93 -1.81 -1.99 10.20
CA GLY A 93 -0.97 -3.18 10.02
C GLY A 93 -0.86 -3.65 8.57
N CYS A 94 -1.09 -2.74 7.63
CA CYS A 94 -1.15 -3.01 6.21
C CYS A 94 0.24 -3.32 5.63
N ARG A 95 0.30 -4.30 4.72
CA ARG A 95 1.53 -4.69 4.02
C ARG A 95 1.33 -4.73 2.53
N MET A 96 2.16 -4.01 1.79
CA MET A 96 2.22 -4.11 0.33
C MET A 96 3.64 -4.48 -0.10
N ILE A 97 3.71 -5.47 -0.97
CA ILE A 97 4.87 -5.73 -1.79
C ILE A 97 4.38 -5.54 -3.22
N GLY A 98 4.82 -4.50 -3.90
CA GLY A 98 4.33 -4.22 -5.24
C GLY A 98 5.41 -3.59 -6.08
N PRO A 99 5.49 -3.90 -7.39
CA PRO A 99 6.50 -3.32 -8.26
C PRO A 99 6.13 -1.88 -8.67
N SER A 100 6.78 -1.35 -9.70
CA SER A 100 6.79 0.07 -10.05
C SER A 100 5.40 0.73 -10.03
N GLY A 101 5.35 1.95 -9.49
CA GLY A 101 4.13 2.76 -9.41
C GLY A 101 3.09 2.29 -8.40
N SER A 102 3.47 1.45 -7.44
CA SER A 102 2.63 1.03 -6.33
C SER A 102 2.25 2.20 -5.41
N ARG A 103 1.00 2.22 -4.92
CA ARG A 103 0.51 3.26 -3.99
C ARG A 103 -0.15 2.65 -2.78
N MET A 104 0.27 3.05 -1.58
CA MET A 104 -0.40 2.70 -0.33
C MET A 104 -0.80 3.98 0.39
N ILE A 105 -2.03 3.97 0.89
CA ILE A 105 -2.52 4.90 1.89
C ILE A 105 -2.88 4.06 3.10
N ASP A 106 -2.34 4.37 4.26
CA ASP A 106 -2.65 3.68 5.51
C ASP A 106 -2.96 4.68 6.62
N LEU A 107 -3.72 4.26 7.63
CA LEU A 107 -4.06 5.06 8.82
C LEU A 107 -3.37 4.56 10.11
N GLY A 108 -2.51 3.53 10.03
CA GLY A 108 -1.84 3.02 11.23
C GLY A 108 -0.79 1.95 10.97
N GLY A 109 0.50 2.33 10.96
CA GLY A 109 1.59 1.37 10.91
C GLY A 109 1.59 0.49 9.66
N SER A 110 2.07 1.05 8.56
CA SER A 110 2.19 0.34 7.28
C SER A 110 3.60 -0.15 7.01
N ARG A 111 3.70 -1.19 6.16
CA ARG A 111 4.95 -1.56 5.51
C ARG A 111 4.78 -1.67 4.00
N MET A 112 5.56 -0.90 3.27
CA MET A 112 5.69 -1.00 1.82
C MET A 112 7.10 -1.43 1.44
N ILE A 113 7.18 -2.43 0.57
CA ILE A 113 8.37 -2.71 -0.22
C ILE A 113 7.99 -2.45 -1.67
N GLY A 114 8.59 -1.41 -2.27
CA GLY A 114 8.24 -0.95 -3.61
C GLY A 114 9.49 -0.55 -4.41
N PRO A 115 9.64 -1.02 -5.66
CA PRO A 115 10.58 -0.49 -6.63
C PRO A 115 10.05 0.81 -7.24
N ASN A 116 10.72 1.25 -8.30
CA ASN A 116 10.68 2.60 -8.85
C ASN A 116 9.30 3.31 -8.80
N GLY A 117 9.27 4.52 -8.22
CA GLY A 117 8.07 5.37 -8.22
C GLY A 117 6.97 4.97 -7.22
N SER A 118 7.28 4.10 -6.25
CA SER A 118 6.34 3.73 -5.19
C SER A 118 6.00 4.92 -4.28
N ARG A 119 4.73 5.04 -3.89
CA ARG A 119 4.24 6.14 -3.05
C ARG A 119 3.51 5.62 -1.82
N MET A 120 3.93 6.01 -0.63
CA MET A 120 3.24 5.69 0.62
C MET A 120 2.85 6.98 1.33
N PHE A 121 1.58 7.02 1.73
CA PHE A 121 1.07 7.98 2.67
C PHE A 121 0.66 7.21 3.92
N GLY A 122 1.24 7.53 5.07
CA GLY A 122 0.89 6.86 6.31
C GLY A 122 1.21 7.69 7.54
N PRO A 123 0.49 7.49 8.65
CA PRO A 123 0.76 8.17 9.90
C PRO A 123 1.93 7.47 10.62
N SER A 124 1.93 7.49 11.95
CA SER A 124 3.03 7.01 12.76
C SER A 124 3.44 5.56 12.45
N GLY A 125 4.75 5.29 12.52
CA GLY A 125 5.32 3.93 12.40
C GLY A 125 5.34 3.35 10.98
N SER A 126 5.06 4.17 9.96
CA SER A 126 5.06 3.73 8.56
C SER A 126 6.47 3.45 8.04
N ARG A 127 6.66 2.34 7.32
CA ARG A 127 7.97 1.93 6.78
C ARG A 127 7.93 1.70 5.28
N MET A 128 8.85 2.31 4.55
CA MET A 128 9.06 2.08 3.12
C MET A 128 10.49 1.68 2.85
N ILE A 129 10.66 0.69 1.98
CA ILE A 129 11.95 0.32 1.41
C ILE A 129 11.82 0.35 -0.10
N GLY A 130 12.73 1.04 -0.78
CA GLY A 130 12.78 1.02 -2.23
C GLY A 130 14.09 1.54 -2.87
N PRO A 131 14.43 1.01 -4.06
CA PRO A 131 15.67 1.27 -4.78
C PRO A 131 15.70 2.59 -5.58
N SER A 132 14.57 3.23 -5.90
CA SER A 132 14.59 4.51 -6.65
C SER A 132 13.25 5.21 -6.69
N GLY A 133 13.26 6.55 -6.73
CA GLY A 133 12.06 7.37 -7.00
C GLY A 133 10.92 7.20 -6.00
N CYS A 134 11.22 6.67 -4.81
CA CYS A 134 10.24 6.36 -3.77
C CYS A 134 9.82 7.62 -3.04
N ILE A 135 8.52 7.80 -2.78
CA ILE A 135 7.99 8.96 -2.06
C ILE A 135 7.22 8.49 -0.82
N MET A 136 7.62 8.96 0.35
CA MET A 136 6.88 8.79 1.60
C MET A 136 6.44 10.14 2.14
N ILE A 137 5.17 10.22 2.50
CA ILE A 137 4.68 11.24 3.42
C ILE A 137 4.33 10.49 4.71
N GLY A 138 5.07 10.79 5.76
CA GLY A 138 5.05 10.08 7.04
C GLY A 138 4.89 11.04 8.22
N HIS A 139 4.34 10.55 9.33
CA HIS A 139 4.36 11.24 10.63
C HIS A 139 5.41 10.62 11.57
N SER A 140 5.31 10.89 12.87
CA SER A 140 6.19 10.41 13.94
C SER A 140 6.62 8.94 13.78
N GLY A 141 7.93 8.67 13.82
CA GLY A 141 8.46 7.31 13.76
C GLY A 141 8.40 6.66 12.37
N SER A 142 8.08 7.41 11.32
CA SER A 142 8.16 6.92 9.94
C SER A 142 9.60 6.69 9.50
N ARG A 143 9.86 5.61 8.76
CA ARG A 143 11.20 5.23 8.30
C ARG A 143 11.22 4.89 6.82
N MET A 144 12.11 5.52 6.05
CA MET A 144 12.40 5.17 4.66
C MET A 144 13.83 4.68 4.53
N VAL A 145 14.00 3.57 3.82
CA VAL A 145 15.28 3.23 3.18
C VAL A 145 15.07 3.44 1.69
N GLY A 146 15.62 4.55 1.18
CA GLY A 146 15.52 4.97 -0.21
C GLY A 146 16.87 4.87 -0.90
N HIS A 147 16.87 4.99 -2.22
CA HIS A 147 18.06 5.21 -3.04
C HIS A 147 17.84 6.42 -3.95
N SER A 148 18.43 6.44 -5.15
CA SER A 148 18.40 7.60 -6.06
C SER A 148 16.99 8.20 -6.23
N GLY A 149 16.88 9.50 -5.99
CA GLY A 149 15.65 10.27 -6.20
C GLY A 149 14.55 10.06 -5.16
N SER A 150 14.82 9.38 -4.05
CA SER A 150 13.83 9.12 -3.00
C SER A 150 13.52 10.38 -2.20
N ARG A 151 12.26 10.57 -1.80
CA ARG A 151 11.79 11.75 -1.07
C ARG A 151 10.94 11.38 0.14
N MET A 152 11.26 11.97 1.30
CA MET A 152 10.44 11.88 2.51
C MET A 152 10.01 13.27 2.94
N VAL A 153 8.75 13.39 3.34
CA VAL A 153 8.22 14.56 4.02
C VAL A 153 7.55 14.11 5.32
N GLY A 154 7.87 14.77 6.43
CA GLY A 154 7.17 14.52 7.68
C GLY A 154 7.39 15.60 8.75
N PRO A 155 6.43 15.83 9.63
CA PRO A 155 6.51 16.89 10.64
C PRO A 155 7.49 16.55 11.77
N SER A 156 7.61 15.29 12.22
CA SER A 156 8.49 14.97 13.35
C SER A 156 8.96 13.53 13.35
N GLY A 157 10.12 13.27 13.97
CA GLY A 157 10.62 11.92 14.27
C GLY A 157 10.77 10.99 13.06
N CYS A 158 10.99 11.55 11.87
CA CYS A 158 11.08 10.83 10.61
C CYS A 158 12.54 10.45 10.31
N ILE A 159 12.78 9.23 9.82
CA ILE A 159 14.14 8.74 9.53
C ILE A 159 14.24 8.33 8.06
N MET A 160 15.20 8.89 7.33
CA MET A 160 15.56 8.43 5.98
C MET A 160 17.01 7.97 5.95
N ILE A 161 17.23 6.82 5.34
CA ILE A 161 18.55 6.35 4.94
C ILE A 161 18.55 6.27 3.42
N GLY A 162 19.51 6.91 2.76
CA GLY A 162 19.65 6.77 1.32
C GLY A 162 20.87 7.49 0.72
N PRO A 163 21.50 6.93 -0.32
CA PRO A 163 22.61 7.56 -1.05
C PRO A 163 22.18 8.77 -1.89
N SER A 164 23.12 9.25 -2.72
CA SER A 164 23.02 10.46 -3.55
C SER A 164 21.66 10.67 -4.20
N GLY A 165 21.14 11.90 -4.11
CA GLY A 165 19.87 12.30 -4.73
C GLY A 165 18.63 12.04 -3.86
N SER A 166 18.81 11.50 -2.66
CA SER A 166 17.76 11.40 -1.65
C SER A 166 17.45 12.79 -1.05
N ARG A 167 16.18 13.06 -0.75
CA ARG A 167 15.73 14.33 -0.14
C ARG A 167 14.78 14.10 1.03
N MET A 168 15.02 14.79 2.14
CA MET A 168 14.10 14.84 3.28
C MET A 168 13.68 16.28 3.58
N ILE A 169 12.38 16.47 3.84
CA ILE A 169 11.84 17.64 4.53
C ILE A 169 11.30 17.16 5.88
N GLY A 170 11.91 17.62 6.96
CA GLY A 170 11.60 17.23 8.34
C GLY A 170 11.44 18.44 9.26
N HIS A 171 10.87 18.24 10.45
CA HIS A 171 11.08 19.18 11.57
C HIS A 171 11.71 18.41 12.76
N SER A 172 11.29 18.71 13.98
CA SER A 172 11.86 18.20 15.23
C SER A 172 12.09 16.68 15.25
N GLY A 173 13.33 16.29 15.56
CA GLY A 173 13.74 14.89 15.69
C GLY A 173 13.87 14.11 14.37
N SER A 174 13.80 14.78 13.21
CA SER A 174 14.00 14.14 11.90
C SER A 174 15.49 13.89 11.63
N ARG A 175 15.83 12.73 11.07
CA ARG A 175 17.21 12.33 10.80
C ARG A 175 17.36 11.77 9.39
N MET A 176 18.39 12.22 8.68
CA MET A 176 18.74 11.69 7.37
C MET A 176 20.21 11.24 7.36
N SER A 177 20.49 10.08 6.79
CA SER A 177 21.85 9.53 6.66
C SER A 177 22.12 9.05 5.24
N GLY A 178 23.30 9.37 4.71
CA GLY A 178 23.77 8.95 3.40
C GLY A 178 24.79 9.89 2.77
N THR A 179 25.24 9.58 1.56
CA THR A 179 26.19 10.39 0.79
C THR A 179 25.45 11.33 -0.15
N ARG A 180 25.86 12.60 -0.28
CA ARG A 180 25.24 13.60 -1.18
C ARG A 180 23.72 13.71 -1.04
N ILE A 181 23.29 13.95 0.19
CA ILE A 181 21.88 14.07 0.59
C ILE A 181 21.45 15.52 0.73
N ILE A 182 20.14 15.78 0.62
CA ILE A 182 19.55 17.08 0.97
C ILE A 182 18.57 16.86 2.12
N LEU A 183 18.88 17.45 3.27
CA LEU A 183 18.01 17.48 4.44
C LEU A 183 17.58 18.94 4.70
N VAL A 184 16.29 19.19 4.66
CA VAL A 184 15.69 20.48 5.04
C VAL A 184 14.99 20.29 6.37
N ILE A 185 15.47 20.99 7.41
CA ILE A 185 14.79 21.07 8.71
C ILE A 185 14.07 22.41 8.79
N VAL A 186 12.74 22.37 8.90
CA VAL A 186 11.94 23.58 9.12
C VAL A 186 11.82 23.81 10.63
N ILE A 187 12.37 24.92 11.11
CA ILE A 187 12.31 25.34 12.52
C ILE A 187 11.34 26.50 12.60
N PHE A 188 10.23 26.33 13.34
CA PHE A 188 9.32 27.43 13.63
C PHE A 188 9.86 28.20 14.84
N VAL A 189 10.44 29.37 14.62
CA VAL A 189 10.78 30.29 15.71
C VAL A 189 9.49 31.01 16.07
N MET A 190 8.90 30.65 17.22
CA MET A 190 7.83 31.44 17.82
C MET A 190 8.43 32.76 18.30
N THR A 191 8.35 33.81 17.48
CA THR A 191 8.53 35.18 17.97
C THR A 191 7.31 35.52 18.81
N GLY A 192 7.46 35.43 20.14
CA GLY A 192 6.41 35.80 21.08
C GLY A 192 6.06 37.28 20.98
N THR A 193 4.76 37.58 21.03
CA THR A 193 4.21 38.89 21.40
C THR A 193 3.71 38.81 22.82
#